data_AF-A0A914R2J8-F1
#
_entry.id   AF-A0A914R2J8-F1
#
_cell.length_a   1.000
_cell.length_b   1.000
_cell.length_c   1.000
_cell.angle_alpha   90.00
_cell.angle_beta   90.00
_cell.angle_gamma   90.00
#
_symmetry.space_group_name_H-M   'P 1'
#
loop_
_entity.id
_entity.type
_entity.pdbx_description
1 polymer ?
#
loop_
_entity_poly.entity_id
_entity_poly.type
_entity_poly.pdbx_seq_one_letter_code
_entity_poly.pdbx_strand_id
1 'polypeptide(L)'
;MTNDENKLLFYIQRLLNLTEWGLHAGKRANTKIWEPTYTLVYEIIGCHAATVDVTPLSSEKLANGESLDIPVQMTLDSITFLKDFIQICQLGLQPDTFISEKLTQKIAQELSDPLLVSANSLSEWCNFILTKHKHLFSLETRRNYLMATAFGTTRSIVWAQNLLDQANEQNNAQSQNRRDDNTDFRIGRLKHERIKVPRNDELFETAMRVLKFHAVRKSVLEIQYFNEEGTGLGPTLEFYALW
;
A
#
# COMPACT_ATOMS: atom_id res chain seq x y z
N MET A 1 36.60 -22.32 24.91
CA MET A 1 35.45 -21.53 25.40
C MET A 1 34.96 -20.70 24.23
N THR A 2 33.84 -21.11 23.63
CA THR A 2 33.33 -20.53 22.38
C THR A 2 32.76 -19.14 22.63
N ASN A 3 33.29 -18.15 21.91
CA ASN A 3 32.95 -16.74 22.06
C ASN A 3 31.48 -16.50 21.67
N ASP A 4 30.58 -16.42 22.65
CA ASP A 4 29.13 -16.20 22.44
C ASP A 4 28.82 -14.80 21.88
N GLU A 5 29.80 -13.88 21.90
CA GLU A 5 29.70 -12.51 21.40
C GLU A 5 29.53 -12.39 19.87
N ASN A 6 29.74 -13.49 19.12
CA ASN A 6 29.56 -13.51 17.66
C ASN A 6 28.21 -14.07 17.21
N LYS A 7 27.34 -14.45 18.16
CA LYS A 7 26.04 -15.05 17.81
C LYS A 7 24.99 -13.94 17.70
N LEU A 8 24.32 -13.86 16.55
CA LEU A 8 23.17 -12.96 16.31
C LEU A 8 22.15 -13.01 17.47
N LEU A 9 21.91 -14.22 18.00
CA LEU A 9 21.04 -14.46 19.15
C LEU A 9 21.45 -13.72 20.42
N PHE A 10 22.75 -13.52 20.68
CA PHE A 10 23.23 -12.74 21.83
C PHE A 10 22.80 -11.28 21.74
N TYR A 11 22.93 -10.67 20.55
CA TYR A 11 22.51 -9.29 20.32
C TYR A 11 20.98 -9.14 20.29
N ILE A 12 20.27 -10.12 19.72
CA ILE A 12 18.80 -10.15 19.76
C ILE A 12 18.31 -10.25 21.21
N GLN A 13 18.88 -11.13 22.03
CA GLN A 13 18.54 -11.28 23.45
C GLN A 13 18.85 -9.98 24.23
N ARG A 14 19.98 -9.34 23.93
CA ARG A 14 20.38 -8.09 24.56
C ARG A 14 19.45 -6.93 24.15
N LEU A 15 19.03 -6.86 22.89
CA LEU A 15 18.05 -5.88 22.41
C LEU A 15 16.67 -6.12 23.02
N LEU A 16 16.22 -7.36 23.12
CA LEU A 16 14.98 -7.74 23.78
C LEU A 16 14.96 -7.32 25.25
N ASN A 17 16.07 -7.52 25.96
CA ASN A 17 16.23 -7.11 27.36
C ASN A 17 16.28 -5.59 27.52
N LEU A 18 16.86 -4.87 26.56
CA LEU A 18 16.90 -3.40 26.60
C LEU A 18 15.58 -2.73 26.20
N THR A 19 14.69 -3.44 25.50
CA THR A 19 13.49 -2.84 24.90
C THR A 19 12.19 -3.07 25.69
N GLU A 20 12.22 -3.73 26.85
CA GLU A 20 11.03 -4.01 27.69
C GLU A 20 9.80 -4.44 26.87
N TRP A 21 9.97 -5.35 25.92
CA TRP A 21 8.89 -5.83 25.05
C TRP A 21 7.78 -6.59 25.82
N GLY A 22 7.99 -6.90 27.11
CA GLY A 22 7.08 -7.73 27.92
C GLY A 22 6.27 -7.02 29.02
N LEU A 23 6.56 -5.78 29.42
CA LEU A 23 5.96 -5.19 30.63
C LEU A 23 4.70 -4.32 30.36
N HIS A 24 4.49 -3.88 29.12
CA HIS A 24 3.33 -3.08 28.73
C HIS A 24 2.63 -3.66 27.49
N ALA A 25 2.16 -4.91 27.61
CA ALA A 25 1.32 -5.56 26.62
C ALA A 25 -0.12 -5.01 26.64
N GLY A 26 -0.28 -3.78 26.15
CA GLY A 26 -1.54 -3.26 25.64
C GLY A 26 -1.40 -2.94 24.15
N LYS A 27 -2.48 -2.52 23.48
CA LYS A 27 -2.55 -2.12 22.05
C LYS A 27 -1.41 -1.18 21.54
N ARG A 28 -0.59 -0.62 22.44
CA ARG A 28 0.61 0.19 22.21
C ARG A 28 1.92 -0.58 21.96
N ALA A 29 1.96 -1.91 22.05
CA ALA A 29 3.21 -2.64 21.79
C ALA A 29 3.64 -2.58 20.31
N ASN A 30 2.69 -2.49 19.37
CA ASN A 30 2.96 -2.44 17.93
C ASN A 30 3.60 -1.11 17.46
N THR A 31 3.52 -0.03 18.23
CA THR A 31 4.10 1.26 17.85
C THR A 31 5.60 1.38 18.20
N LYS A 32 6.13 0.55 19.11
CA LYS A 32 7.51 0.70 19.61
C LYS A 32 8.62 0.44 18.59
N ILE A 33 8.39 -0.32 17.52
CA ILE A 33 9.45 -0.59 16.52
C ILE A 33 9.79 0.67 15.71
N TRP A 34 8.78 1.49 15.39
CA TRP A 34 8.92 2.64 14.49
C TRP A 34 9.02 3.98 15.22
N GLU A 35 8.73 4.00 16.52
CA GLU A 35 8.64 5.21 17.34
C GLU A 35 9.97 5.84 17.78
N PRO A 36 11.04 5.12 18.17
CA PRO A 36 12.19 5.82 18.74
C PRO A 36 12.89 6.64 17.65
N THR A 37 12.73 7.96 17.74
CA THR A 37 13.66 8.92 17.18
C THR A 37 15.00 8.67 17.87
N TYR A 38 15.81 7.78 17.30
CA TYR A 38 17.15 7.56 17.80
C TYR A 38 17.98 8.80 17.49
N THR A 39 18.41 9.52 18.53
CA THR A 39 19.50 10.48 18.39
C THR A 39 20.77 9.66 18.19
N LEU A 40 21.15 9.46 16.93
CA LEU A 40 22.41 8.81 16.58
C LEU A 40 23.54 9.78 16.92
N VAL A 41 24.20 9.55 18.06
CA VAL A 41 25.48 10.18 18.39
C VAL A 41 26.56 9.29 17.79
N TYR A 42 27.09 9.70 16.64
CA TYR A 42 28.23 9.03 16.02
C TYR A 42 29.47 9.90 16.16
N GLU A 43 30.60 9.28 16.47
CA GLU A 43 31.91 9.90 16.42
C GLU A 43 32.65 9.31 15.22
N ILE A 44 33.08 10.17 14.30
CA ILE A 44 33.88 9.74 13.15
C ILE A 44 35.28 9.45 13.68
N ILE A 45 35.57 8.18 13.94
CA ILE A 45 36.94 7.72 14.23
C ILE A 45 37.71 7.83 12.92
N GLY A 46 38.61 8.82 12.85
CA GLY A 46 39.33 9.16 11.63
C GLY A 46 40.11 7.97 11.05
N CYS A 47 39.59 7.42 9.95
CA CYS A 47 40.39 6.74 8.95
C CYS A 47 39.99 7.29 7.58
N HIS A 48 40.94 7.98 6.94
CA HIS A 48 40.89 8.68 5.65
C HIS A 48 39.53 9.20 5.17
N ALA A 49 39.44 10.53 5.12
CA ALA A 49 38.36 11.33 4.55
C ALA A 49 37.85 10.79 3.19
N ALA A 50 36.90 9.87 3.23
CA ALA A 50 35.84 9.80 2.25
C ALA A 50 34.71 10.64 2.83
N THR A 51 34.53 11.85 2.31
CA THR A 51 33.34 12.65 2.54
C THR A 51 32.15 11.83 2.04
N VAL A 52 31.51 11.07 2.94
CA VAL A 52 30.20 10.51 2.66
C VAL A 52 29.24 11.68 2.75
N ASP A 53 29.06 12.35 1.62
CA ASP A 53 27.99 13.32 1.46
C ASP A 53 26.69 12.61 1.76
N VAL A 54 26.08 12.92 2.91
CA VAL A 54 24.70 12.57 3.20
C VAL A 54 23.85 13.45 2.29
N THR A 55 23.82 13.07 1.02
CA THR A 55 22.84 13.56 0.07
C THR A 55 21.50 12.98 0.53
N PRO A 56 20.48 13.80 0.85
CA PRO A 56 19.14 13.27 1.02
C PRO A 56 18.83 12.44 -0.22
N LEU A 57 18.29 11.22 -0.06
CA LEU A 57 17.99 10.31 -1.18
C LEU A 57 17.30 11.10 -2.30
N SER A 58 18.07 11.50 -3.30
CA SER A 58 17.55 12.29 -4.40
C SER A 58 16.71 11.35 -5.21
N SER A 59 15.43 11.71 -5.40
CA SER A 59 14.49 10.98 -6.25
C SER A 59 15.06 10.69 -7.65
N GLU A 60 16.11 11.40 -8.06
CA GLU A 60 16.87 11.23 -9.30
C GLU A 60 17.67 9.92 -9.36
N LYS A 61 18.24 9.41 -8.25
CA LYS A 61 19.05 8.18 -8.26
C LYS A 61 18.21 6.96 -8.66
N LEU A 62 17.00 6.87 -8.11
CA LEU A 62 16.06 5.79 -8.44
C LEU A 62 15.46 5.91 -9.85
N ALA A 63 15.27 7.14 -10.36
CA ALA A 63 14.79 7.37 -11.73
C ALA A 63 15.81 6.92 -12.80
N ASN A 64 17.11 6.90 -12.45
CA ASN A 64 18.21 6.45 -13.31
C ASN A 64 18.50 4.94 -13.20
N GLY A 65 17.68 4.18 -12.47
CA GLY A 65 17.89 2.76 -12.23
C GLY A 65 19.01 2.43 -11.23
N GLU A 66 19.52 3.41 -10.49
CA GLU A 66 20.39 3.13 -9.35
C GLU A 66 19.55 2.61 -8.19
N SER A 67 19.99 1.50 -7.61
CA SER A 67 19.41 0.88 -6.42
C SER A 67 19.34 1.88 -5.27
N LEU A 68 18.37 1.70 -4.36
CA LEU A 68 18.38 2.36 -3.05
C LEU A 68 19.79 2.29 -2.45
N ASP A 69 20.16 3.31 -1.67
CA ASP A 69 21.44 3.30 -0.96
C ASP A 69 21.64 1.94 -0.27
N ILE A 70 22.80 1.31 -0.51
CA ILE A 70 23.11 -0.05 -0.04
C ILE A 70 22.72 -0.28 1.43
N PRO A 71 22.98 0.65 2.37
CA PRO A 71 22.57 0.48 3.77
C PRO A 71 21.04 0.38 3.96
N VAL A 72 20.25 1.12 3.18
CA VAL A 72 18.79 1.09 3.24
C VAL A 72 18.28 -0.26 2.75
N GLN A 73 18.81 -0.75 1.64
CA GLN A 73 18.44 -2.05 1.10
C GLN A 73 18.80 -3.19 2.07
N MET A 74 20.03 -3.19 2.61
CA MET A 74 20.45 -4.18 3.61
C MET A 74 19.54 -4.18 4.86
N THR A 75 19.08 -3.01 5.29
CA THR A 75 18.17 -2.88 6.42
C THR A 75 16.81 -3.49 6.10
N LEU A 76 16.24 -3.18 4.94
CA LEU A 76 14.95 -3.72 4.49
C LEU A 76 14.99 -5.24 4.31
N ASP A 77 16.08 -5.77 3.76
CA ASP A 77 16.29 -7.21 3.60
C ASP A 77 16.41 -7.90 4.96
N SER A 78 17.13 -7.28 5.91
CA SER A 78 17.25 -7.80 7.29
C SER A 78 15.89 -7.85 8.00
N ILE A 79 15.05 -6.82 7.85
CA ILE A 79 13.68 -6.80 8.41
C ILE A 79 12.84 -7.91 7.77
N THR A 80 12.96 -8.11 6.46
CA THR A 80 12.24 -9.15 5.74
C THR A 80 12.63 -10.54 6.23
N PHE A 81 13.94 -10.79 6.36
CA PHE A 81 14.47 -12.03 6.90
C PHE A 81 13.98 -12.27 8.34
N LEU A 82 13.99 -11.25 9.19
CA LEU A 82 13.53 -11.34 10.58
C LEU A 82 12.05 -11.74 10.63
N LYS A 83 11.22 -11.12 9.79
CA LYS A 83 9.78 -11.43 9.68
C LYS A 83 9.55 -12.89 9.25
N ASP A 84 10.31 -13.38 8.27
CA ASP A 84 10.20 -14.78 7.82
C ASP A 84 10.73 -15.77 8.87
N PHE A 85 11.83 -15.43 9.56
CA PHE A 85 12.37 -16.22 10.66
C PHE A 85 11.39 -16.37 11.83
N ILE A 86 10.74 -15.28 12.25
CA ILE A 86 9.69 -15.31 13.29
C ILE A 86 8.54 -16.22 12.87
N GLN A 87 8.11 -16.11 11.61
CA GLN A 87 7.02 -16.92 11.09
C GLN A 87 7.38 -18.41 11.08
N ILE A 88 8.62 -18.77 10.73
CA ILE A 88 9.12 -20.15 10.75
C ILE A 88 9.23 -20.67 12.20
N CYS A 89 9.79 -19.86 13.09
CA CYS A 89 10.02 -20.25 14.48
C CYS A 89 8.76 -20.16 15.37
N GLN A 90 7.63 -19.71 14.83
CA GLN A 90 6.37 -19.48 15.56
C GLN A 90 6.55 -18.66 16.84
N LEU A 91 7.49 -17.69 16.80
CA LEU A 91 7.67 -16.74 17.88
C LEU A 91 6.43 -15.84 17.86
N GLY A 92 5.68 -15.77 18.97
CA GLY A 92 4.32 -15.19 19.07
C GLY A 92 4.17 -13.68 18.79
N LEU A 93 4.97 -13.12 17.89
CA LEU A 93 4.86 -11.77 17.37
C LEU A 93 3.77 -11.70 16.30
N GLN A 94 2.93 -10.67 16.41
CA GLN A 94 1.86 -10.45 15.44
C GLN A 94 2.45 -9.89 14.13
N PRO A 95 1.92 -10.27 12.96
CA PRO A 95 2.37 -9.73 11.68
C PRO A 95 2.30 -8.20 11.61
N ASP A 96 1.33 -7.61 12.32
CA ASP A 96 1.10 -6.16 12.36
C ASP A 96 2.24 -5.37 13.01
N THR A 97 3.11 -6.02 13.77
CA THR A 97 4.28 -5.42 14.39
C THR A 97 5.28 -4.88 13.35
N PHE A 98 5.28 -5.43 12.13
CA PHE A 98 6.12 -4.98 11.02
C PHE A 98 5.54 -3.81 10.22
N ILE A 99 4.28 -3.41 10.48
CA ILE A 99 3.65 -2.34 9.72
C ILE A 99 4.24 -0.99 10.13
N SER A 100 4.80 -0.27 9.17
CA SER A 100 5.37 1.06 9.39
C SER A 100 4.34 2.15 9.11
N GLU A 101 3.88 2.82 10.16
CA GLU A 101 2.97 3.96 10.02
C GLU A 101 3.64 5.12 9.26
N LYS A 102 4.93 5.38 9.49
CA LYS A 102 5.68 6.45 8.82
C LYS A 102 5.79 6.23 7.32
N LEU A 103 6.15 5.01 6.89
CA LEU A 103 6.19 4.67 5.45
C LEU A 103 4.78 4.66 4.85
N THR A 104 3.78 4.19 5.60
CA THR A 104 2.38 4.23 5.18
C THR A 104 1.92 5.66 4.93
N GLN A 105 2.23 6.60 5.82
CA GLN A 105 1.93 8.02 5.66
C GLN A 105 2.65 8.62 4.45
N LYS A 106 3.91 8.24 4.18
CA LYS A 106 4.64 8.69 2.99
C LYS A 106 3.98 8.21 1.70
N ILE A 107 3.60 6.94 1.61
CA ILE A 107 2.84 6.42 0.47
C ILE A 107 1.50 7.15 0.33
N ALA A 108 0.78 7.38 1.44
CA ALA A 108 -0.48 8.10 1.40
C ALA A 108 -0.33 9.55 0.92
N GLN A 109 0.77 10.22 1.28
CA GLN A 109 1.11 11.57 0.77
C GLN A 109 1.36 11.55 -0.73
N GLU A 110 2.16 10.62 -1.24
CA GLU A 110 2.41 10.46 -2.68
C GLU A 110 1.12 10.19 -3.46
N LEU A 111 0.22 9.38 -2.90
CA LEU A 111 -1.07 9.05 -3.51
C LEU A 111 -2.13 10.16 -3.37
N SER A 112 -1.87 11.20 -2.57
CA SER A 112 -2.83 12.29 -2.35
C SER A 112 -2.90 13.27 -3.53
N ASP A 113 -1.85 13.33 -4.35
CA ASP A 113 -1.83 14.17 -5.55
C ASP A 113 -2.45 13.43 -6.75
N PRO A 114 -3.66 13.84 -7.20
CA PRO A 114 -4.33 13.18 -8.32
C PRO A 114 -3.55 13.31 -9.63
N LEU A 115 -2.77 14.37 -9.83
CA LEU A 115 -2.01 14.57 -11.06
C LEU A 115 -0.86 13.57 -11.15
N LEU A 116 -0.09 13.39 -10.06
CA LEU A 116 1.00 12.42 -10.01
C LEU A 116 0.50 10.99 -10.25
N VAL A 117 -0.62 10.65 -9.59
CA VAL A 117 -1.26 9.33 -9.72
C VAL A 117 -1.80 9.11 -11.14
N SER A 118 -2.44 10.11 -11.74
CA SER A 118 -3.02 10.03 -13.09
C SER A 118 -1.96 9.96 -14.19
N ALA A 119 -0.86 10.68 -14.01
CA ALA A 119 0.30 10.67 -14.90
C ALA A 119 1.16 9.40 -14.74
N ASN A 120 0.86 8.56 -13.74
CA ASN A 120 1.68 7.41 -13.35
C ASN A 120 3.15 7.80 -13.12
N SER A 121 3.36 8.97 -12.50
CA SER A 121 4.67 9.57 -12.24
C SER A 121 5.04 9.54 -10.75
N LEU A 122 4.56 8.52 -10.03
CA LEU A 122 4.95 8.29 -8.64
C LEU A 122 6.44 7.95 -8.57
N SER A 123 7.08 8.32 -7.47
CA SER A 123 8.50 7.97 -7.27
C SER A 123 8.70 6.45 -7.26
N GLU A 124 9.77 5.99 -7.92
CA GLU A 124 10.08 4.56 -8.10
C GLU A 124 10.23 3.80 -6.77
N TRP A 125 10.61 4.48 -5.68
CA TRP A 125 10.73 3.85 -4.36
C TRP A 125 9.40 3.30 -3.86
N CYS A 126 8.27 3.91 -4.24
CA CYS A 126 6.94 3.44 -3.87
C CYS A 126 6.72 2.03 -4.39
N ASN A 127 6.97 1.83 -5.70
CA ASN A 127 6.83 0.54 -6.37
C ASN A 127 7.80 -0.48 -5.78
N PHE A 128 9.07 -0.10 -5.57
CA PHE A 128 10.08 -0.97 -4.99
C PHE A 128 9.66 -1.51 -3.60
N ILE A 129 9.32 -0.63 -2.66
CA ILE A 129 9.02 -1.08 -1.28
C ILE A 129 7.69 -1.85 -1.23
N LEU A 130 6.66 -1.45 -1.99
CA LEU A 130 5.37 -2.15 -1.99
C LEU A 130 5.40 -3.52 -2.68
N THR A 131 6.33 -3.73 -3.62
CA THR A 131 6.52 -5.03 -4.28
C THR A 131 7.46 -5.95 -3.52
N LYS A 132 8.61 -5.45 -3.04
CA LYS A 132 9.65 -6.24 -2.36
C LYS A 132 9.39 -6.42 -0.87
N HIS A 133 8.86 -5.39 -0.19
CA HIS A 133 8.70 -5.34 1.27
C HIS A 133 7.24 -5.12 1.68
N LYS A 134 6.32 -5.89 1.10
CA LYS A 134 4.87 -5.82 1.33
C LYS A 134 4.42 -5.96 2.80
N HIS A 135 5.26 -6.54 3.66
CA HIS A 135 4.99 -6.76 5.09
C HIS A 135 5.03 -5.46 5.90
N LEU A 136 5.64 -4.40 5.36
CA LEU A 136 5.69 -3.07 6.00
C LEU A 136 4.35 -2.32 5.91
N PHE A 137 3.38 -2.84 5.18
CA PHE A 137 2.13 -2.17 4.87
C PHE A 137 0.92 -3.06 5.12
N SER A 138 -0.15 -2.44 5.61
CA SER A 138 -1.45 -3.10 5.72
C SER A 138 -1.99 -3.52 4.34
N LEU A 139 -2.96 -4.44 4.34
CA LEU A 139 -3.67 -4.81 3.11
C LEU A 139 -4.34 -3.59 2.46
N GLU A 140 -4.87 -2.69 3.29
CA GLU A 140 -5.54 -1.47 2.83
C GLU A 140 -4.60 -0.53 2.08
N THR A 141 -3.41 -0.25 2.62
CA THR A 141 -2.41 0.59 1.95
C THR A 141 -2.01 0.00 0.60
N ARG A 142 -1.80 -1.31 0.54
CA ARG A 142 -1.47 -2.02 -0.71
C ARG A 142 -2.62 -1.98 -1.72
N ARG A 143 -3.87 -2.13 -1.25
CA ARG A 143 -5.06 -2.00 -2.09
C ARG A 143 -5.18 -0.58 -2.65
N ASN A 144 -4.95 0.45 -1.84
CA ASN A 144 -5.03 1.84 -2.29
C ASN A 144 -3.99 2.13 -3.36
N TYR A 145 -2.74 1.70 -3.16
CA TYR A 145 -1.70 1.82 -4.18
C TYR A 145 -2.05 1.08 -5.48
N LEU A 146 -2.58 -0.15 -5.37
CA LEU A 146 -3.02 -0.92 -6.53
C LEU A 146 -4.14 -0.19 -7.29
N MET A 147 -5.14 0.34 -6.59
CA MET A 147 -6.24 1.09 -7.21
C MET A 147 -5.77 2.37 -7.90
N ALA A 148 -4.77 3.04 -7.32
CA ALA A 148 -4.18 4.25 -7.87
C ALA A 148 -3.34 3.99 -9.14
N THR A 149 -2.65 2.84 -9.25
CA THR A 149 -1.63 2.63 -10.28
C THR A 149 -1.98 1.58 -11.34
N ALA A 150 -2.64 0.48 -10.95
CA ALA A 150 -2.71 -0.71 -11.82
C ALA A 150 -3.77 -0.63 -12.93
N PHE A 151 -4.79 0.22 -12.78
CA PHE A 151 -5.96 0.21 -13.66
C PHE A 151 -5.98 1.35 -14.69
N GLY A 152 -4.87 2.09 -14.80
CA GLY A 152 -4.65 3.17 -15.75
C GLY A 152 -5.35 4.48 -15.38
N THR A 153 -4.87 5.56 -16.01
CA THR A 153 -5.20 6.96 -15.70
C THR A 153 -6.68 7.24 -15.43
N THR A 154 -7.60 6.75 -16.27
CA THR A 154 -9.04 7.03 -16.11
C THR A 154 -9.60 6.51 -14.79
N ARG A 155 -9.19 5.31 -14.37
CA ARG A 155 -9.67 4.71 -13.11
C ARG A 155 -8.94 5.33 -11.91
N SER A 156 -7.67 5.66 -12.07
CA SER A 156 -6.87 6.38 -11.08
C SER A 156 -7.47 7.76 -10.74
N ILE A 157 -7.93 8.50 -11.74
CA ILE A 157 -8.65 9.79 -11.56
C ILE A 157 -9.93 9.57 -10.77
N VAL A 158 -10.76 8.60 -11.16
CA VAL A 158 -12.03 8.34 -10.46
C VAL A 158 -11.78 7.89 -9.02
N TRP A 159 -10.75 7.08 -8.78
CA TRP A 159 -10.33 6.70 -7.44
C TRP A 159 -9.93 7.92 -6.60
N ALA A 160 -9.10 8.83 -7.14
CA ALA A 160 -8.67 10.03 -6.43
C ALA A 160 -9.84 10.97 -6.11
N GLN A 161 -10.77 11.16 -7.05
CA GLN A 161 -12.01 11.92 -6.82
C GLN A 161 -12.84 11.30 -5.68
N ASN A 162 -13.01 9.98 -5.68
CA ASN A 162 -13.76 9.31 -4.61
C ASN A 162 -13.08 9.46 -3.24
N LEU A 163 -11.74 9.54 -3.20
CA LEU A 163 -10.99 9.76 -1.97
C LEU A 163 -11.22 11.18 -1.43
N LEU A 164 -11.23 12.18 -2.32
CA LEU A 164 -11.55 13.57 -1.96
C LEU A 164 -13.00 13.74 -1.52
N ASP A 165 -13.95 13.14 -2.23
CA ASP A 165 -15.38 13.14 -1.88
C ASP A 165 -15.56 12.58 -0.45
N GLN A 166 -14.90 11.45 -0.11
CA GLN A 166 -14.93 10.86 1.24
C GLN A 166 -14.32 11.76 2.32
N ALA A 167 -13.20 12.42 2.03
CA ALA A 167 -12.56 13.35 2.97
C ALA A 167 -13.43 14.59 3.22
N ASN A 168 -14.08 15.10 2.18
CA ASN A 168 -15.01 16.24 2.27
C ASN A 168 -16.29 15.89 3.03
N GLU A 169 -16.85 14.69 2.84
CA GLU A 169 -18.01 14.20 3.60
C GLU A 169 -17.72 14.11 5.11
N GLN A 170 -16.53 13.63 5.49
CA GLN A 170 -16.10 13.58 6.90
C GLN A 170 -15.99 14.99 7.53
N ASN A 171 -15.50 15.97 6.78
CA ASN A 171 -15.36 17.35 7.25
C ASN A 171 -16.71 18.09 7.31
N ASN A 172 -17.60 17.88 6.34
CA ASN A 172 -18.92 18.52 6.29
C ASN A 172 -19.91 17.99 7.32
N ALA A 173 -19.72 16.77 7.85
CA ALA A 173 -20.50 16.27 8.98
C ALA A 173 -20.35 17.12 10.26
N GLN A 174 -19.31 17.96 10.35
CA GLN A 174 -19.04 18.85 11.49
C GLN A 174 -19.39 20.34 11.22
N SER A 175 -19.73 20.72 10.00
CA SER A 175 -20.01 22.12 9.64
C SER A 175 -21.26 22.23 8.76
N GLN A 176 -22.39 22.64 9.34
CA GLN A 176 -23.67 22.77 8.64
C GLN A 176 -23.75 23.94 7.64
N ASN A 177 -22.70 24.74 7.44
CA ASN A 177 -22.85 26.10 6.88
C ASN A 177 -21.85 26.53 5.79
N ARG A 178 -21.42 25.64 4.89
CA ARG A 178 -20.71 26.05 3.65
C ARG A 178 -21.11 25.21 2.44
N ARG A 179 -22.33 25.44 1.95
CA ARG A 179 -22.77 24.99 0.62
C ARG A 179 -22.75 26.20 -0.31
N ASP A 180 -21.58 26.59 -0.76
CA ASP A 180 -21.41 27.26 -2.04
C ASP A 180 -19.90 27.47 -2.25
N ASP A 181 -19.45 27.19 -3.46
CA ASP A 181 -18.11 27.52 -3.98
C ASP A 181 -16.96 26.50 -3.81
N ASN A 182 -17.26 25.20 -3.85
CA ASN A 182 -16.23 24.27 -4.32
C ASN A 182 -16.79 23.29 -5.35
N THR A 183 -17.01 23.78 -6.56
CA THR A 183 -17.05 22.92 -7.75
C THR A 183 -15.63 22.42 -8.00
N ASP A 184 -15.15 21.54 -7.12
CA ASP A 184 -13.91 20.81 -7.30
C ASP A 184 -13.95 20.15 -8.68
N PHE A 185 -12.85 20.32 -9.41
CA PHE A 185 -12.64 19.93 -10.79
C PHE A 185 -12.92 18.44 -11.02
N ARG A 186 -14.18 18.06 -11.26
CA ARG A 186 -14.59 16.67 -11.48
C ARG A 186 -14.32 16.27 -12.93
N ILE A 187 -13.20 15.61 -13.14
CA ILE A 187 -12.78 15.01 -14.41
C ILE A 187 -13.59 13.73 -14.67
N GLY A 188 -14.78 13.90 -15.26
CA GLY A 188 -15.58 12.82 -15.85
C GLY A 188 -16.02 11.69 -14.90
N ARG A 189 -16.69 10.69 -15.47
CA ARG A 189 -17.11 9.44 -14.80
C ARG A 189 -16.81 8.26 -15.71
N LEU A 190 -16.60 7.08 -15.13
CA LEU A 190 -16.47 5.86 -15.94
C LEU A 190 -17.80 5.57 -16.64
N LYS A 191 -17.73 5.28 -17.94
CA LYS A 191 -18.89 4.83 -18.71
C LYS A 191 -19.31 3.46 -18.19
N HIS A 192 -20.60 3.28 -17.91
CA HIS A 192 -21.15 1.99 -17.54
C HIS A 192 -21.72 1.31 -18.80
N GLU A 193 -21.41 0.04 -18.98
CA GLU A 193 -21.94 -0.81 -20.06
C GLU A 193 -22.78 -1.92 -19.42
N ARG A 194 -24.07 -1.93 -19.74
CA ARG A 194 -25.01 -2.92 -19.20
C ARG A 194 -25.22 -4.06 -20.17
N ILE A 195 -25.12 -5.29 -19.68
CA ILE A 195 -25.31 -6.51 -20.47
C ILE A 195 -26.36 -7.39 -19.80
N LYS A 196 -27.19 -8.02 -20.64
CA LYS A 196 -28.16 -9.02 -20.22
C LYS A 196 -27.59 -10.42 -20.37
N VAL A 197 -27.68 -11.23 -19.32
CA VAL A 197 -27.10 -12.59 -19.25
C VAL A 197 -28.18 -13.58 -18.80
N PRO A 198 -28.26 -14.79 -19.40
CA PRO A 198 -29.19 -15.83 -18.95
C PRO A 198 -28.62 -16.60 -17.76
N ARG A 199 -29.48 -17.06 -16.84
CA ARG A 199 -29.10 -17.94 -15.70
C ARG A 199 -29.09 -19.44 -16.03
N ASN A 200 -29.23 -19.81 -17.30
CA ASN A 200 -29.31 -21.20 -17.74
C ASN A 200 -27.92 -21.88 -17.74
N ASP A 201 -27.84 -23.14 -18.14
CA ASP A 201 -26.57 -23.90 -18.21
C ASP A 201 -25.55 -23.28 -19.20
N GLU A 202 -25.99 -22.38 -20.08
CA GLU A 202 -25.14 -21.64 -21.02
C GLU A 202 -24.50 -20.38 -20.40
N LEU A 203 -24.74 -20.14 -19.12
CA LEU A 203 -24.17 -19.05 -18.33
C LEU A 203 -22.65 -19.01 -18.64
N PHE A 204 -21.90 -20.08 -18.38
CA PHE A 204 -20.43 -20.09 -18.50
C PHE A 204 -19.92 -19.66 -19.89
N GLU A 205 -20.52 -20.19 -20.95
CA GLU A 205 -20.14 -19.82 -22.32
C GLU A 205 -20.45 -18.34 -22.60
N THR A 206 -21.59 -17.86 -22.10
CA THR A 206 -21.98 -16.45 -22.19
C THR A 206 -21.00 -15.55 -21.45
N ALA A 207 -20.56 -15.92 -20.24
CA ALA A 207 -19.54 -15.19 -19.50
C ALA A 207 -18.23 -15.10 -20.27
N MET A 208 -17.75 -16.20 -20.84
CA MET A 208 -16.54 -16.18 -21.65
C MET A 208 -16.65 -15.20 -22.80
N ARG A 209 -17.79 -15.15 -23.51
CA ARG A 209 -18.01 -14.19 -24.61
C ARG A 209 -18.05 -12.75 -24.09
N VAL A 210 -18.78 -12.50 -23.01
CA VAL A 210 -18.89 -11.18 -22.37
C VAL A 210 -17.52 -10.67 -21.94
N LEU A 211 -16.77 -11.47 -21.18
CA LEU A 211 -15.45 -11.10 -20.69
C LEU A 211 -14.47 -10.89 -21.85
N LYS A 212 -14.46 -11.76 -22.86
CA LYS A 212 -13.59 -11.56 -24.03
C LYS A 212 -13.86 -10.25 -24.77
N PHE A 213 -15.13 -9.86 -24.92
CA PHE A 213 -15.50 -8.65 -25.64
C PHE A 213 -15.30 -7.37 -24.81
N HIS A 214 -15.54 -7.41 -23.49
CA HIS A 214 -15.50 -6.23 -22.62
C HIS A 214 -14.17 -6.05 -21.86
N ALA A 215 -13.31 -7.07 -21.74
CA ALA A 215 -12.08 -6.98 -20.95
C ALA A 215 -11.11 -5.88 -21.42
N VAL A 216 -11.11 -5.56 -22.71
CA VAL A 216 -10.24 -4.51 -23.29
C VAL A 216 -10.83 -3.10 -23.09
N ARG A 217 -12.11 -2.99 -22.77
CA ARG A 217 -12.81 -1.71 -22.64
C ARG A 217 -12.59 -1.12 -21.24
N LYS A 218 -12.44 0.20 -21.19
CA LYS A 218 -12.27 0.94 -19.91
C LYS A 218 -13.59 1.18 -19.16
N SER A 219 -14.72 0.76 -19.71
CA SER A 219 -16.05 0.86 -19.11
C SER A 219 -16.16 -0.02 -17.85
N VAL A 220 -17.10 0.36 -16.97
CA VAL A 220 -17.57 -0.50 -15.88
C VAL A 220 -18.65 -1.40 -16.43
N LEU A 221 -18.49 -2.71 -16.26
CA LEU A 221 -19.45 -3.69 -16.70
C LEU A 221 -20.54 -3.85 -15.64
N GLU A 222 -21.80 -3.71 -16.05
CA GLU A 222 -22.98 -3.99 -15.22
C GLU A 222 -23.74 -5.18 -15.80
N ILE A 223 -24.01 -6.17 -14.95
CA ILE A 223 -24.76 -7.35 -15.33
C ILE A 223 -26.21 -7.19 -14.90
N GLN A 224 -27.10 -7.59 -15.81
CA GLN A 224 -28.52 -7.77 -15.55
C GLN A 224 -28.91 -9.18 -15.98
N TYR A 225 -29.56 -9.93 -15.12
CA TYR A 225 -30.08 -11.24 -15.51
C TYR A 225 -31.40 -11.10 -16.28
N PHE A 226 -31.62 -11.97 -17.26
CA PHE A 226 -32.91 -11.99 -17.96
C PHE A 226 -34.06 -12.26 -16.98
N ASN A 227 -35.16 -11.53 -17.15
CA ASN A 227 -36.37 -11.60 -16.32
C ASN A 227 -36.16 -11.25 -14.83
N GLU A 228 -35.05 -10.62 -14.48
CA GLU A 228 -34.80 -10.10 -13.12
C GLU A 228 -34.74 -8.56 -13.12
N GLU A 229 -35.41 -7.96 -12.15
CA GLU A 229 -35.38 -6.51 -11.93
C GLU A 229 -34.09 -6.05 -11.22
N GLY A 230 -33.30 -7.00 -10.72
CA GLY A 230 -32.01 -6.73 -10.10
C GLY A 230 -31.03 -6.07 -11.07
N THR A 231 -30.55 -4.87 -10.73
CA THR A 231 -29.50 -4.16 -11.47
C THR A 231 -28.40 -3.67 -10.53
N GLY A 232 -27.21 -3.42 -11.08
CA GLY A 232 -26.08 -2.82 -10.34
C GLY A 232 -25.06 -3.83 -9.81
N LEU A 233 -24.43 -3.49 -8.68
CA LEU A 233 -23.25 -4.19 -8.16
C LEU A 233 -23.57 -5.62 -7.68
N GLY A 234 -24.74 -5.85 -7.06
CA GLY A 234 -25.13 -7.16 -6.53
C GLY A 234 -25.15 -8.26 -7.58
N PRO A 235 -26.01 -8.15 -8.62
CA PRO A 235 -26.03 -9.11 -9.73
C PRO A 235 -24.68 -9.24 -10.47
N THR A 236 -23.89 -8.16 -10.51
CA THR A 236 -22.56 -8.17 -11.12
C THR A 236 -21.54 -8.97 -10.29
N LEU A 237 -21.54 -8.83 -8.97
CA LEU A 237 -20.70 -9.63 -8.07
C LEU A 237 -21.11 -11.09 -8.10
N GLU A 238 -22.43 -11.34 -8.11
CA GLU A 238 -22.97 -12.68 -8.25
C GLU A 238 -22.52 -13.32 -9.56
N PHE A 239 -22.64 -12.59 -10.68
CA PHE A 239 -22.09 -12.99 -11.97
C PHE A 239 -20.65 -13.44 -11.80
N TYR A 240 -19.74 -12.64 -11.23
CA TYR A 240 -18.34 -13.05 -11.04
C TYR A 240 -18.11 -14.27 -10.13
N ALA A 241 -19.08 -14.64 -9.30
CA ALA A 241 -18.97 -15.76 -8.35
C ALA A 241 -19.59 -17.08 -8.85
N LEU A 242 -20.38 -17.05 -9.94
CA LEU A 242 -21.20 -18.18 -10.39
C LEU A 242 -20.55 -19.10 -11.46
N TRP A 243 -19.28 -18.88 -11.82
CA TRP A 243 -18.56 -19.68 -12.84
C TRP A 243 -17.58 -20.68 -12.22
#